data_AF-A0A849FGG9-F1
#
_entry.id   AF-A0A849FGG9-F1
#
_cell.length_a   1.000
_cell.length_b   1.000
_cell.length_c   1.000
_cell.angle_alpha   90.00
_cell.angle_beta   90.00
_cell.angle_gamma   90.00
#
_symmetry.space_group_name_H-M   'P 1'
#
loop_
_entity.id
_entity.type
_entity.pdbx_description
1 polymer ?
#
loop_
_entity_poly.entity_id
_entity_poly.type
_entity_poly.pdbx_seq_one_letter_code
_entity_poly.pdbx_strand_id
1 'polypeptide(L)' 'MSYSKLATASAIAIAATGVASRAQAEDLTLCWAGWDPANALVELSKEFEAQSGHTMNFEFVPWPNFADR' A
#
# COMPACT_ATOMS: atom_id res chain seq x y z
N MET A 1 38.91 -17.73 26.95
CA MET A 1 38.30 -17.59 25.61
C MET A 1 36.86 -17.14 25.78
N SER A 2 36.48 -16.04 25.14
CA SER A 2 35.35 -15.18 25.49
C SER A 2 34.01 -15.70 24.92
N TYR A 3 33.34 -16.62 25.62
CA TYR A 3 32.01 -17.12 25.19
C TYR A 3 30.89 -16.08 25.34
N SER A 4 31.06 -15.10 26.24
CA SER A 4 30.08 -14.03 26.47
C SER A 4 29.93 -13.08 25.27
N LYS A 5 30.98 -12.90 24.46
CA LYS A 5 30.93 -12.02 23.27
C LYS A 5 30.16 -12.64 22.10
N LEU A 6 30.05 -13.97 22.05
CA LEU A 6 29.30 -14.68 21.02
C LEU A 6 27.78 -14.65 21.30
N ALA A 7 27.38 -14.74 22.58
CA ALA A 7 25.97 -14.69 22.96
C ALA A 7 25.30 -13.33 22.66
N THR A 8 26.04 -12.22 22.82
CA THR A 8 25.52 -10.87 22.52
C THR A 8 25.37 -10.63 21.02
N ALA A 9 26.19 -11.28 20.18
CA ALA A 9 26.09 -11.17 18.72
C ALA A 9 24.83 -11.84 18.16
N SER A 10 24.35 -12.92 18.79
CA SER A 10 23.12 -13.61 18.38
C SER A 10 21.83 -12.87 18.72
N ALA A 11 21.83 -12.00 19.74
CA ALA A 11 20.64 -11.22 20.12
C ALA A 11 20.33 -10.08 19.13
N ILE A 12 21.35 -9.53 18.46
CA ILE A 12 21.18 -8.44 17.49
C ILE A 12 20.63 -8.96 16.15
N ALA A 13 20.93 -10.22 15.79
CA ALA A 13 20.45 -10.83 14.56
C ALA A 13 18.93 -11.09 14.55
N ILE A 14 18.30 -11.28 15.71
CA ILE A 14 16.85 -11.51 15.83
C ILE A 14 16.06 -10.19 15.77
N ALA A 15 16.68 -9.06 16.11
CA ALA A 15 16.04 -7.75 16.00
C ALA A 15 15.89 -7.26 14.55
N ALA A 16 16.71 -7.78 13.62
CA ALA A 16 16.71 -7.35 12.22
C ALA A 16 15.59 -7.99 11.38
N THR A 17 14.97 -9.08 11.83
CA THR A 17 13.87 -9.74 11.09
C THR A 17 12.48 -9.16 11.44
N GLY A 18 12.40 -8.25 12.42
CA GLY A 18 11.13 -7.70 12.93
C GLY A 18 10.65 -6.41 12.25
N VAL A 19 11.49 -5.73 11.48
CA VAL A 19 11.07 -4.59 10.65
C VAL A 19 10.55 -5.07 9.30
N ALA A 20 9.51 -5.91 9.32
CA ALA A 20 8.62 -5.97 8.18
C ALA A 20 8.06 -4.55 8.02
N SER A 21 8.47 -3.84 6.98
CA SER A 21 7.87 -2.57 6.61
C SER A 21 6.38 -2.84 6.41
N ARG A 22 5.57 -2.57 7.44
CA ARG A 22 4.12 -2.57 7.30
C ARG A 22 3.86 -1.38 6.40
N ALA A 23 3.52 -1.64 5.13
CA ALA A 23 2.99 -0.61 4.25
C ALA A 23 1.92 0.12 5.07
N GLN A 24 2.21 1.37 5.41
CA GLN A 24 1.25 2.18 6.15
C GLN A 24 0.03 2.28 5.24
N ALA A 25 -1.18 2.15 5.79
CA ALA A 25 -2.39 2.23 4.99
C ALA A 25 -2.46 3.63 4.35
N GLU A 26 -1.90 3.75 3.15
CA GLU A 26 -1.94 4.95 2.33
C GLU A 26 -3.36 5.09 1.79
N ASP A 27 -3.92 6.29 1.93
CA ASP A 27 -5.18 6.65 1.31
C ASP A 27 -4.93 6.81 -0.20
N LEU A 28 -5.52 5.93 -1.00
CA LEU A 28 -5.33 5.90 -2.44
C LEU A 28 -6.51 6.62 -3.10
N THR A 29 -6.23 7.50 -4.06
CA THR A 29 -7.28 8.20 -4.81
C THR A 29 -7.27 7.74 -6.26
N LEU A 30 -8.38 7.15 -6.72
CA LEU A 30 -8.59 6.80 -8.11
C LEU A 30 -9.18 8.01 -8.85
N CYS A 31 -8.35 8.66 -9.67
CA CYS A 31 -8.80 9.60 -10.69
C CYS A 31 -9.38 8.82 -11.87
N TRP A 32 -10.65 9.00 -12.18
CA TRP A 32 -11.30 8.29 -13.28
C TRP A 32 -12.13 9.24 -14.16
N ALA A 33 -12.08 9.00 -15.47
CA ALA A 33 -13.05 9.55 -16.39
C ALA A 33 -14.20 8.55 -16.51
N GLY A 34 -15.42 8.96 -16.20
CA GLY A 34 -16.60 8.08 -16.18
C GLY A 34 -17.13 7.72 -17.57
N TRP A 35 -16.38 6.95 -18.35
CA TRP A 35 -16.90 6.24 -19.53
C TRP A 35 -17.25 4.80 -19.12
N ASP A 36 -18.27 4.18 -19.74
CA ASP A 36 -18.85 2.90 -19.27
C ASP A 36 -17.81 1.80 -18.90
N PRO A 37 -16.71 1.60 -19.65
CA PRO A 37 -15.66 0.63 -19.29
C PRO A 37 -14.88 0.94 -18.00
N ALA A 38 -14.79 2.21 -17.58
CA ALA A 38 -14.07 2.59 -16.36
C ALA A 38 -14.84 2.22 -15.07
N ASN A 39 -16.13 1.88 -15.16
CA ASN A 39 -16.91 1.39 -14.02
C ASN A 39 -16.30 0.11 -13.42
N ALA A 40 -15.69 -0.74 -14.25
CA ALA A 40 -15.01 -1.95 -13.78
C ALA A 40 -13.83 -1.62 -12.84
N LEU A 41 -13.13 -0.50 -13.06
CA LEU A 41 -12.02 -0.07 -12.22
C LEU A 41 -12.49 0.37 -10.83
N VAL A 42 -13.68 0.98 -10.75
CA VAL A 42 -14.31 1.37 -9.49
C VAL A 42 -14.68 0.13 -8.68
N GLU A 43 -15.25 -0.90 -9.32
CA GLU A 43 -15.59 -2.14 -8.63
C GLU A 43 -14.35 -2.92 -8.18
N LEU A 44 -13.32 -3.02 -9.03
CA LEU A 44 -12.03 -3.63 -8.66
C LEU A 44 -11.35 -2.91 -7.48
N SER A 45 -11.50 -1.58 -7.40
CA SER A 45 -10.94 -0.79 -6.30
C SER A 45 -11.62 -1.09 -4.96
N LYS A 46 -12.93 -1.38 -4.95
CA LYS A 46 -13.63 -1.81 -3.74
C LYS A 46 -13.17 -3.18 -3.26
N GLU A 47 -12.97 -4.12 -4.19
CA GLU A 47 -12.41 -5.44 -3.85
C GLU A 47 -10.96 -5.34 -3.34
N PHE A 48 -10.18 -4.39 -3.87
CA PHE A 48 -8.84 -4.11 -3.39
C PHE A 48 -8.84 -3.53 -1.97
N GLU A 49 -9.70 -2.56 -1.66
CA GLU A 49 -9.87 -2.00 -0.30
C GLU A 49 -10.18 -3.12 0.71
N ALA A 50 -11.11 -4.02 0.38
CA ALA A 50 -11.50 -5.13 1.23
C ALA A 50 -10.35 -6.13 1.52
N GLN A 51 -9.46 -6.34 0.55
CA GLN A 51 -8.36 -7.31 0.67
C GLN A 51 -7.09 -6.71 1.28
N SER A 52 -6.83 -5.43 1.04
CA SER A 52 -5.58 -4.77 1.40
C SER A 52 -5.68 -3.97 2.70
N GLY A 53 -6.89 -3.56 3.10
CA GLY A 53 -7.11 -2.65 4.22
C GLY A 53 -6.71 -1.20 3.94
N HIS A 54 -6.49 -0.84 2.67
CA HIS A 54 -6.29 0.55 2.22
C HIS A 54 -7.62 1.25 1.98
N THR A 55 -7.71 2.53 2.34
CA THR A 55 -8.87 3.38 2.00
C THR A 55 -8.78 3.82 0.54
N MET A 56 -9.85 3.61 -0.24
CA MET A 56 -9.97 4.10 -1.62
C MET A 56 -10.91 5.31 -1.71
N ASN A 57 -10.42 6.38 -2.33
CA ASN A 57 -11.21 7.55 -2.72
C ASN A 57 -11.41 7.57 -4.25
N PHE A 58 -12.50 8.16 -4.70
CA PHE A 58 -12.85 8.23 -6.12
C PHE A 58 -13.07 9.68 -6.53
N GLU A 59 -12.23 10.18 -7.44
CA GLU A 59 -12.36 11.53 -7.99
C GLU A 59 -12.70 11.46 -9.48
N PHE A 60 -13.87 11.99 -9.83
CA PHE A 60 -14.24 12.14 -11.23
C PHE A 60 -13.43 13.27 -11.87
N VAL A 61 -12.75 12.97 -12.97
CA VAL A 61 -11.99 13.94 -13.76
C VAL A 61 -12.56 14.00 -15.17
N PRO A 62 -13.03 15.18 -15.64
CA PRO A 62 -13.40 15.37 -17.03
C PRO A 62 -12.24 15.03 -17.96
N TRP A 63 -12.51 14.30 -19.05
CA TRP A 63 -11.49 13.81 -19.97
C TRP A 63 -10.48 14.88 -20.46
N PRO A 64 -10.91 16.11 -20.82
CA PRO A 64 -9.96 17.16 -21.23
C PRO A 64 -8.92 17.55 -20.18
N ASN A 65 -9.18 17.23 -18.90
CA ASN A 65 -8.34 17.57 -17.75
C ASN A 65 -7.68 16.33 -17.11
N PHE A 66 -7.86 15.13 -17.70
CA PHE A 66 -7.38 13.88 -17.11
C PHE A 66 -5.84 13.82 -17.01
N ALA A 67 -5.13 14.40 -17.99
CA ALA A 67 -3.67 14.41 -18.02
C ALA A 67 -3.05 15.44 -17.04
N ASP A 68 -3.85 16.35 -16.49
CA ASP A 68 -3.38 17.38 -15.55
C ASP A 68 -3.37 16.89 -14.09
N ARG A 69 -3.84 15.65 -13.84
CA ARG A 69 -4.02 15.06 -12.50
C ARG A 69 -2.96 14.03 -12.16
#